data_AF-A0AA48HJT9-F1
#
_entry.id   AF-A0AA48HJT9-F1
#
_cell.length_a   1.000
_cell.length_b   1.000
_cell.length_c   1.000
_cell.angle_alpha   90.00
_cell.angle_beta   90.00
_cell.angle_gamma   90.00
#
_symmetry.space_group_name_H-M   'P 1'
#
loop_
_entity.id
_entity.type
_entity.pdbx_description
1 polymer ?
#
loop_
_entity_poly.entity_id
_entity_poly.type
_entity_poly.pdbx_seq_one_letter_code
_entity_poly.pdbx_strand_id
1 'polypeptide(L)'
;MTSDHQHGGSDQPERGIGSPSYDVSSLDEELCLHVALSDEDWVILVEREEYGRVDSWDEYFAISKHLDGYCFCVVRDQWLGEVPDDWFDEDGEPLPEHQDENGDLKIPDEIDGSRVLGYKYGGFTGELSAEGWEPVMVPHLTPLRVRDALSQLQWREGDFGEVWEALKVLARRSEEST
;
A
#
# COMPACT_ATOMS: atom_id res chain seq x y z
N MET A 1 24.01 -45.18 -30.21
CA MET A 1 22.90 -44.22 -30.39
C MET A 1 22.54 -43.72 -29.01
N THR A 2 23.28 -42.72 -28.55
CA THR A 2 23.14 -42.10 -27.22
C THR A 2 22.73 -40.67 -27.50
N SER A 3 21.50 -40.33 -27.16
CA SER A 3 20.95 -38.99 -27.33
C SER A 3 21.30 -38.15 -26.10
N ASP A 4 22.17 -37.16 -26.30
CA ASP A 4 22.41 -36.09 -25.34
C ASP A 4 21.19 -35.17 -25.30
N HIS A 5 20.65 -34.92 -24.12
CA HIS A 5 19.66 -33.86 -23.86
C HIS A 5 20.36 -32.72 -23.13
N GLN A 6 20.63 -31.65 -23.86
CA GLN A 6 21.07 -30.37 -23.30
C GLN A 6 19.87 -29.70 -22.60
N HIS A 7 20.00 -29.46 -21.30
CA HIS A 7 19.15 -28.55 -20.54
C HIS A 7 19.57 -27.11 -20.88
N GLY A 8 18.68 -26.36 -21.54
CA GLY A 8 18.79 -24.91 -21.66
C GLY A 8 18.42 -24.27 -20.33
N GLY A 9 19.36 -23.50 -19.76
CA GLY A 9 19.10 -22.63 -18.63
C GLY A 9 18.29 -21.41 -19.08
N SER A 10 17.21 -21.13 -18.37
CA SER A 10 16.42 -19.92 -18.53
C SER A 10 17.02 -18.85 -17.61
N ASP A 11 17.84 -17.97 -18.17
CA ASP A 11 18.19 -16.71 -17.53
C ASP A 11 16.97 -15.77 -17.66
N GLN A 12 16.26 -15.55 -16.55
CA GLN A 12 15.32 -14.43 -16.45
C GLN A 12 16.09 -13.17 -16.05
N PRO A 13 15.97 -12.06 -16.80
CA PRO A 13 16.49 -10.78 -16.35
C PRO A 13 15.60 -10.22 -15.24
N GLU A 14 16.19 -9.95 -14.07
CA GLU A 14 15.59 -9.11 -13.03
C GLU A 14 15.39 -7.70 -13.60
N ARG A 15 14.17 -7.40 -14.08
CA ARG A 15 13.75 -6.04 -14.43
C ARG A 15 13.39 -5.32 -13.14
N GLY A 16 14.33 -4.54 -12.62
CA GLY A 16 14.07 -3.58 -11.54
C GLY A 16 13.19 -2.46 -12.08
N ILE A 17 11.92 -2.43 -11.64
CA ILE A 17 11.08 -1.26 -11.77
C ILE A 17 11.71 -0.19 -10.89
N GLY A 18 12.16 0.90 -11.50
CA GLY A 18 12.69 2.06 -10.80
C GLY A 18 11.57 2.74 -10.04
N SER A 19 11.31 2.30 -8.80
CA SER A 19 10.59 3.13 -7.83
C SER A 19 11.34 4.46 -7.74
N PRO A 20 10.65 5.61 -7.68
CA PRO A 20 11.30 6.90 -7.47
C PRO A 20 12.25 6.79 -6.27
N SER A 21 13.56 6.91 -6.52
CA SER A 21 14.56 6.92 -5.47
C SER A 21 14.46 8.27 -4.76
N TYR A 22 13.58 8.34 -3.78
CA TYR A 22 13.66 9.38 -2.78
C TYR A 22 15.03 9.26 -2.12
N ASP A 23 15.80 10.35 -2.11
CA ASP A 23 17.10 10.40 -1.46
C ASP A 23 16.87 10.30 0.06
N VAL A 24 16.93 9.05 0.56
CA VAL A 24 16.66 8.68 1.96
C VAL A 24 17.82 9.08 2.89
N SER A 25 18.86 9.73 2.37
CA SER A 25 20.12 9.91 3.08
C SER A 25 20.14 11.03 4.13
N SER A 26 19.00 11.66 4.42
CA SER A 26 18.87 12.60 5.56
C SER A 26 17.62 12.37 6.43
N LEU A 27 16.99 11.20 6.35
CA LEU A 27 15.90 10.84 7.26
C LEU A 27 16.51 10.46 8.62
N ASP A 28 16.32 11.31 9.62
CA ASP A 28 16.01 10.81 10.97
C ASP A 28 14.95 9.70 10.80
N GLU A 29 15.00 8.65 11.60
CA GLU A 29 14.11 7.47 11.59
C GLU A 29 12.63 7.86 11.86
N GLU A 30 12.06 8.71 11.00
CA GLU A 30 10.67 9.12 10.94
C GLU A 30 9.90 7.96 10.37
N LEU A 31 9.46 7.09 11.27
CA LEU A 31 8.25 6.32 11.20
C LEU A 31 7.25 6.97 10.22
N CYS A 32 7.15 6.42 9.00
CA CYS A 32 6.39 6.98 7.87
C CYS A 32 4.89 6.94 8.17
N LEU A 33 4.41 7.92 8.91
CA LEU A 33 3.00 8.10 9.17
C LEU A 33 2.34 8.69 7.92
N HIS A 34 1.89 7.83 7.02
CA HIS A 34 1.10 8.26 5.87
C HIS A 34 -0.33 8.57 6.32
N VAL A 35 -0.72 9.83 6.26
CA VAL A 35 -2.13 10.24 6.39
C VAL A 35 -2.76 10.03 5.02
N ALA A 36 -3.70 9.08 4.94
CA ALA A 36 -4.42 8.84 3.71
C ALA A 36 -5.51 9.91 3.53
N LEU A 37 -5.57 10.51 2.35
CA LEU A 37 -6.67 11.40 1.95
C LEU A 37 -7.90 10.55 1.58
N SER A 38 -8.54 9.97 2.58
CA SER A 38 -9.83 9.28 2.45
C SER A 38 -10.89 10.04 3.24
N ASP A 39 -12.16 9.93 2.85
CA ASP A 39 -13.29 10.50 3.60
C ASP A 39 -13.35 10.00 5.07
N GLU A 40 -12.65 8.91 5.40
CA GLU A 40 -12.64 8.28 6.72
C GLU A 40 -11.39 8.60 7.59
N ASP A 41 -10.56 9.57 7.19
CA ASP A 41 -9.38 10.03 7.95
C ASP A 41 -8.48 8.87 8.45
N TRP A 42 -8.26 7.84 7.62
CA TRP A 42 -7.39 6.72 7.96
C TRP A 42 -5.93 7.17 8.09
N VAL A 43 -5.31 6.76 9.20
CA VAL A 43 -3.87 6.88 9.40
C VAL A 43 -3.23 5.51 9.23
N ILE A 44 -2.33 5.40 8.26
CA ILE A 44 -1.58 4.17 8.01
C ILE A 44 -0.50 4.04 9.10
N LEU A 45 -0.48 2.89 9.78
CA LEU A 45 0.51 2.58 10.81
C LEU A 45 1.66 1.74 10.26
N VAL A 46 1.34 0.74 9.45
CA VAL A 46 2.29 -0.20 8.84
C VAL A 46 1.71 -0.65 7.49
N GLU A 47 2.58 -0.86 6.52
CA GLU A 47 2.28 -1.40 5.19
C GLU A 47 2.89 -2.80 5.04
N ARG A 48 2.25 -3.65 4.26
CA ARG A 48 2.87 -4.89 3.78
C ARG A 48 2.46 -5.16 2.34
N GLU A 49 3.39 -5.71 1.58
CA GLU A 49 3.09 -6.31 0.29
C GLU A 49 2.64 -7.77 0.49
N GLU A 50 1.50 -8.10 -0.10
CA GLU A 50 0.98 -9.46 -0.18
C GLU A 50 0.97 -9.95 -1.63
N TYR A 51 1.07 -11.26 -1.79
CA TYR A 51 1.17 -11.90 -3.10
C TYR A 51 0.10 -12.96 -3.24
N GLY A 52 -0.69 -12.82 -4.30
CA GLY A 52 -1.61 -13.82 -4.79
C GLY A 52 -0.94 -14.78 -5.76
N ARG A 53 -1.77 -15.62 -6.38
CA ARG A 53 -1.30 -16.57 -7.40
C ARG A 53 -0.93 -15.86 -8.72
N VAL A 54 -1.50 -14.69 -8.97
CA VAL A 54 -1.45 -14.00 -10.27
C VAL A 54 -1.04 -12.52 -10.10
N ASP A 55 -1.25 -11.96 -8.91
CA ASP A 55 -1.15 -10.55 -8.60
C ASP A 55 -0.37 -10.32 -7.28
N SER A 56 0.09 -9.09 -7.08
CA SER A 56 0.56 -8.58 -5.80
C SER A 56 -0.23 -7.31 -5.47
N TRP A 57 -0.39 -7.03 -4.18
CA TRP A 57 -1.06 -5.82 -3.71
C TRP A 57 -0.49 -5.38 -2.36
N ASP A 58 -0.64 -4.10 -2.08
CA ASP A 58 -0.33 -3.54 -0.77
C ASP A 58 -1.55 -3.65 0.16
N GLU A 59 -1.28 -3.98 1.41
CA GLU A 59 -2.21 -3.85 2.51
C GLU A 59 -1.67 -2.89 3.54
N TYR A 60 -2.59 -2.13 4.12
CA TYR A 60 -2.28 -1.11 5.11
C TYR A 60 -3.00 -1.42 6.41
N PHE A 61 -2.24 -1.59 7.49
CA PHE A 61 -2.82 -1.60 8.82
C PHE A 61 -3.06 -0.16 9.26
N ALA A 62 -4.33 0.23 9.31
CA ALA A 62 -4.73 1.60 9.53
C ALA A 62 -5.53 1.78 10.83
N ILE A 63 -5.51 3.00 11.33
CA ILE A 63 -6.30 3.44 12.49
C ILE A 63 -7.07 4.71 12.15
N SER A 64 -8.31 4.80 12.60
CA SER A 64 -9.10 6.02 12.62
C SER A 64 -9.62 6.30 14.03
N LYS A 65 -9.82 7.57 14.36
CA LYS A 65 -10.29 7.99 15.68
C LYS A 65 -11.81 8.16 15.66
N HIS A 66 -12.50 7.50 16.59
CA HIS A 66 -13.94 7.61 16.76
C HIS A 66 -14.31 8.22 18.12
N LEU A 67 -15.60 8.53 18.30
CA LEU A 67 -16.13 9.09 19.55
C LEU A 67 -15.87 8.17 20.76
N ASP A 68 -15.99 6.86 20.56
CA ASP A 68 -15.90 5.84 21.62
C ASP A 68 -14.54 5.13 21.69
N GLY A 69 -13.53 5.63 20.97
CA GLY A 69 -12.17 5.07 20.97
C GLY A 69 -11.52 5.10 19.60
N TYR A 70 -10.90 3.98 19.23
CA TYR A 70 -10.15 3.84 18.00
C TYR A 70 -10.71 2.69 17.17
N CYS A 71 -10.72 2.86 15.86
CA CYS A 71 -11.08 1.83 14.91
C CYS A 71 -9.82 1.38 14.18
N PHE A 72 -9.51 0.09 14.24
CA PHE A 72 -8.46 -0.52 13.44
C PHE A 72 -9.06 -1.23 12.24
N CYS A 73 -8.40 -1.15 11.10
CA CYS A 73 -8.80 -1.88 9.91
C CYS A 73 -7.58 -2.24 9.06
N VAL A 74 -7.78 -3.22 8.18
CA VAL A 74 -6.89 -3.43 7.04
C VAL A 74 -7.55 -2.74 5.86
N VAL A 75 -6.86 -1.77 5.28
CA VAL A 75 -7.32 -1.06 4.09
C VAL A 75 -6.40 -1.37 2.92
N ARG A 76 -6.92 -1.22 1.72
CA ARG A 76 -6.18 -1.38 0.47
C ARG A 76 -6.53 -0.24 -0.46
N ASP A 77 -5.64 0.06 -1.40
CA ASP A 77 -6.00 0.90 -2.53
C ASP A 77 -7.18 0.25 -3.29
N GLN A 78 -8.22 1.02 -3.59
CA GLN A 78 -9.33 0.54 -4.41
C GLN A 78 -8.81 0.22 -5.82
N TRP A 79 -8.97 -1.01 -6.27
CA TRP A 79 -8.64 -1.37 -7.64
C TRP A 79 -9.71 -0.86 -8.61
N LEU A 80 -9.33 0.03 -9.53
CA LEU A 80 -10.24 0.64 -10.50
C LEU A 80 -10.20 -0.03 -11.88
N GLY A 81 -9.19 -0.86 -12.13
CA GLY A 81 -9.03 -1.57 -13.39
C GLY A 81 -7.58 -1.66 -13.83
N GLU A 82 -7.31 -2.53 -14.79
CA GLU A 82 -5.98 -2.68 -15.39
C GLU A 82 -5.62 -1.46 -16.23
N VAL A 83 -4.34 -1.07 -16.20
CA VAL A 83 -3.78 -0.15 -17.19
C VAL A 83 -3.59 -0.94 -18.48
N PRO A 84 -4.12 -0.48 -19.63
CA PRO A 84 -3.96 -1.22 -20.87
C PRO A 84 -2.49 -1.40 -21.26
N ASP A 85 -2.08 -2.65 -21.53
CA ASP A 85 -0.70 -2.97 -21.91
C ASP A 85 -0.24 -2.23 -23.19
N ASP A 86 -1.17 -1.87 -24.07
CA ASP A 86 -0.89 -1.13 -25.31
C ASP A 86 -0.58 0.35 -25.07
N TRP A 87 -0.62 0.82 -23.82
CA TRP A 87 -0.16 2.16 -23.43
C TRP A 87 1.35 2.23 -23.22
N PHE A 88 2.03 1.09 -23.20
CA PHE A 88 3.47 1.00 -22.97
C PHE A 88 4.18 0.46 -24.22
N ASP A 89 5.45 0.83 -24.37
CA ASP A 89 6.33 0.26 -25.39
C ASP A 89 6.96 -1.07 -24.95
N GLU A 90 7.86 -1.61 -25.76
CA GLU A 90 8.53 -2.90 -25.50
C GLU A 90 9.46 -2.87 -24.27
N ASP A 91 9.88 -1.67 -23.86
CA ASP A 91 10.73 -1.44 -22.70
C ASP A 91 9.90 -1.22 -21.42
N GLY A 92 8.58 -1.01 -21.56
CA GLY A 92 7.66 -0.76 -20.45
C GLY A 92 7.50 0.73 -20.13
N GLU A 93 7.98 1.61 -21.00
CA GLU A 93 7.80 3.05 -20.86
C GLU A 93 6.46 3.47 -21.47
N PRO A 94 5.73 4.43 -20.86
CA PRO A 94 4.47 4.91 -21.41
C PRO A 94 4.69 5.54 -22.80
N LEU A 95 3.79 5.27 -23.74
CA LEU A 95 3.84 5.89 -25.08
C LEU A 95 3.61 7.41 -24.99
N PRO A 96 4.17 8.22 -25.90
CA PRO A 96 4.12 9.69 -25.82
C PRO A 96 2.71 10.29 -25.68
N GLU A 97 1.67 9.67 -26.26
CA GLU A 97 0.27 10.09 -26.11
C GLU A 97 -0.33 9.81 -24.73
N HIS A 98 0.27 8.89 -23.97
CA HIS A 98 -0.10 8.48 -22.62
C HIS A 98 0.87 9.05 -21.57
N GLN A 99 1.76 9.95 -21.96
CA GLN A 99 2.65 10.66 -21.04
C GLN A 99 2.05 11.99 -20.56
N ASP A 100 2.37 12.37 -19.33
CA ASP A 100 2.15 13.71 -18.80
C ASP A 100 3.29 14.67 -19.19
N GLU A 101 3.32 15.88 -18.61
CA GLU A 101 4.38 16.87 -18.91
C GLU A 101 5.76 16.50 -18.38
N ASN A 102 5.85 15.52 -17.47
CA ASN A 102 7.09 15.01 -16.89
C ASN A 102 7.59 13.74 -17.59
N GLY A 103 6.78 13.15 -18.48
CA GLY A 103 7.07 11.88 -19.14
C GLY A 103 6.53 10.67 -18.36
N ASP A 104 5.80 10.88 -17.28
CA ASP A 104 5.18 9.82 -16.48
C ASP A 104 3.86 9.38 -17.11
N LEU A 105 3.36 8.19 -16.72
CA LEU A 105 2.05 7.72 -17.15
C LEU A 105 0.95 8.73 -16.77
N LYS A 106 0.26 9.26 -17.76
CA LYS A 106 -0.87 10.16 -17.59
C LYS A 106 -2.06 9.41 -17.00
N ILE A 107 -2.35 9.70 -15.74
CA ILE A 107 -3.45 9.11 -14.99
C ILE A 107 -4.77 9.83 -15.37
N PRO A 108 -5.85 9.11 -15.72
CA PRO A 108 -7.16 9.71 -15.94
C PRO A 108 -7.75 10.24 -14.62
N ASP A 109 -8.54 11.30 -14.65
CA ASP A 109 -9.11 11.86 -13.40
C ASP A 109 -10.11 10.89 -12.73
N GLU A 110 -10.83 10.10 -13.52
CA GLU A 110 -11.93 9.23 -13.06
C GLU A 110 -12.07 7.98 -13.93
N ILE A 111 -12.41 6.85 -13.31
CA ILE A 111 -12.79 5.58 -13.94
C ILE A 111 -14.09 5.08 -13.27
N ASP A 112 -15.12 4.81 -14.07
CA ASP A 112 -16.42 4.30 -13.61
C ASP A 112 -17.05 5.07 -12.43
N GLY A 113 -16.90 6.40 -12.40
CA GLY A 113 -17.43 7.23 -11.31
C GLY A 113 -16.49 7.41 -10.12
N SER A 114 -15.36 6.71 -10.10
CA SER A 114 -14.39 6.73 -9.01
C SER A 114 -13.14 7.52 -9.40
N ARG A 115 -12.70 8.40 -8.50
CA ARG A 115 -11.49 9.20 -8.71
C ARG A 115 -10.26 8.31 -8.73
N VAL A 116 -9.38 8.51 -9.71
CA VAL A 116 -8.09 7.82 -9.74
C VAL A 116 -7.06 8.64 -8.99
N LEU A 117 -6.33 7.98 -8.08
CA LEU A 117 -5.28 8.60 -7.27
C LEU A 117 -3.89 8.17 -7.70
N GLY A 118 -3.76 7.01 -8.36
CA GLY A 118 -2.47 6.45 -8.73
C GLY A 118 -2.59 5.31 -9.73
N TYR A 119 -1.44 4.69 -9.97
CA TYR A 119 -1.36 3.37 -10.60
C TYR A 119 -0.31 2.54 -9.85
N LYS A 120 -0.60 1.26 -9.64
CA LYS A 120 0.29 0.29 -9.00
C LYS A 120 0.01 -1.10 -9.56
N TYR A 121 1.03 -1.96 -9.59
CA TYR A 121 0.88 -3.37 -9.97
C TYR A 121 0.16 -3.59 -11.32
N GLY A 122 0.33 -2.66 -12.26
CA GLY A 122 -0.31 -2.73 -13.58
C GLY A 122 -1.77 -2.28 -13.63
N GLY A 123 -2.31 -1.63 -12.59
CA GLY A 123 -3.65 -1.07 -12.63
C GLY A 123 -3.79 0.28 -11.96
N PHE A 124 -4.92 0.92 -12.23
CA PHE A 124 -5.32 2.18 -11.63
C PHE A 124 -5.83 1.95 -10.21
N THR A 125 -5.39 2.83 -9.30
CA THR A 125 -5.78 2.81 -7.90
C THR A 125 -6.61 4.03 -7.54
N GLY A 126 -7.66 3.81 -6.76
CA GLY A 126 -8.54 4.83 -6.20
C GLY A 126 -8.24 5.12 -4.74
N GLU A 127 -9.27 5.50 -3.99
CA GLU A 127 -9.17 5.77 -2.55
C GLU A 127 -8.88 4.50 -1.74
N LEU A 128 -8.39 4.66 -0.51
CA LEU A 128 -8.27 3.55 0.42
C LEU A 128 -9.65 3.04 0.81
N SER A 129 -9.82 1.73 0.72
CA SER A 129 -11.05 1.03 1.06
C SER A 129 -10.79 -0.05 2.11
N ALA A 130 -11.67 -0.11 3.10
CA ALA A 130 -11.76 -1.19 4.09
C ALA A 130 -12.56 -2.40 3.58
N GLU A 131 -12.93 -2.43 2.29
CA GLU A 131 -13.79 -3.46 1.74
C GLU A 131 -13.21 -4.87 1.96
N GLY A 132 -14.05 -5.77 2.47
CA GLY A 132 -13.68 -7.15 2.78
C GLY A 132 -13.14 -7.37 4.19
N TRP A 133 -12.92 -6.32 4.99
CA TRP A 133 -12.45 -6.42 6.37
C TRP A 133 -13.48 -5.87 7.36
N GLU A 134 -13.75 -6.64 8.42
CA GLU A 134 -14.56 -6.13 9.53
C GLU A 134 -13.67 -5.28 10.45
N PRO A 135 -13.93 -3.97 10.60
CA PRO A 135 -13.14 -3.12 11.47
C PRO A 135 -13.22 -3.56 12.94
N VAL A 136 -12.13 -3.36 13.68
CA VAL A 136 -12.03 -3.71 15.10
C VAL A 136 -12.02 -2.45 15.96
N MET A 137 -13.06 -2.31 16.79
CA MET A 137 -13.16 -1.21 17.74
C MET A 137 -12.35 -1.48 19.02
N VAL A 138 -11.49 -0.52 19.36
CA VAL A 138 -10.63 -0.55 20.55
C VAL A 138 -10.88 0.72 21.38
N PRO A 139 -11.58 0.61 22.53
CA PRO A 139 -11.90 1.78 23.35
C PRO A 139 -10.66 2.50 23.90
N HIS A 140 -9.61 1.74 24.21
CA HIS A 140 -8.38 2.26 24.78
C HIS A 140 -7.15 1.55 24.18
N LEU A 141 -6.17 2.34 23.74
CA LEU A 141 -4.91 1.84 23.22
C LEU A 141 -4.06 1.25 24.35
N THR A 142 -4.04 -0.08 24.43
CA THR A 142 -3.16 -0.81 25.33
C THR A 142 -2.45 -1.91 24.54
N PRO A 143 -1.24 -2.33 24.94
CA PRO A 143 -0.50 -3.38 24.23
C PRO A 143 -1.32 -4.64 23.96
N LEU A 144 -2.09 -5.11 24.96
CA LEU A 144 -2.92 -6.30 24.84
C LEU A 144 -4.03 -6.12 23.81
N ARG A 145 -4.74 -4.99 23.84
CA ARG A 145 -5.86 -4.73 22.91
C ARG A 145 -5.38 -4.53 21.47
N VAL A 146 -4.21 -3.95 21.27
CA VAL A 146 -3.62 -3.82 19.93
C VAL A 146 -3.24 -5.20 19.37
N ARG A 147 -2.66 -6.08 20.19
CA ARG A 147 -2.42 -7.48 19.79
C ARG A 147 -3.73 -8.21 19.45
N ASP A 148 -4.76 -8.05 20.27
CA ASP A 148 -6.08 -8.64 20.01
C ASP A 148 -6.66 -8.12 18.68
N ALA A 149 -6.45 -6.85 18.35
CA ALA A 149 -6.91 -6.26 17.09
C ALA A 149 -6.12 -6.79 15.89
N LEU A 150 -4.79 -6.85 15.97
CA LEU A 150 -3.93 -7.46 14.95
C LEU A 150 -4.37 -8.91 14.67
N SER A 151 -4.59 -9.70 15.71
CA SER A 151 -5.02 -11.08 15.58
C SER A 151 -6.40 -11.22 14.94
N GLN A 152 -7.37 -10.36 15.31
CA GLN A 152 -8.72 -10.38 14.73
C GLN A 152 -8.71 -9.99 13.24
N LEU A 153 -7.88 -9.00 12.89
CA LEU A 153 -7.67 -8.54 11.51
C LEU A 153 -6.72 -9.44 10.71
N GLN A 154 -6.32 -10.59 11.27
CA GLN A 154 -5.39 -11.53 10.63
C GLN A 154 -4.08 -10.87 10.17
N TRP A 155 -3.68 -9.80 10.85
CA TRP A 155 -2.40 -9.17 10.66
C TRP A 155 -1.29 -9.98 11.35
N ARG A 156 -0.06 -9.91 10.85
CA ARG A 156 1.05 -10.70 11.40
C ARG A 156 1.39 -10.20 12.80
N GLU A 157 1.44 -11.11 13.77
CA GLU A 157 1.77 -10.75 15.16
C GLU A 157 3.19 -10.16 15.29
N GLY A 158 4.10 -10.55 14.38
CA GLY A 158 5.47 -10.01 14.31
C GLY A 158 5.53 -8.49 14.17
N ASP A 159 4.52 -7.88 13.57
CA ASP A 159 4.48 -6.45 13.25
C ASP A 159 4.02 -5.61 14.46
N PHE A 160 3.65 -6.24 15.58
CA PHE A 160 3.18 -5.54 16.78
C PHE A 160 4.14 -4.44 17.25
N GLY A 161 5.46 -4.69 17.20
CA GLY A 161 6.45 -3.74 17.66
C GLY A 161 6.38 -2.42 16.90
N GLU A 162 6.31 -2.52 15.57
CA GLU A 162 6.24 -1.39 14.66
C GLU A 162 4.92 -0.63 14.82
N VAL A 163 3.79 -1.34 14.81
CA VAL A 163 2.46 -0.77 15.05
C VAL A 163 2.41 -0.04 16.39
N TRP A 164 3.00 -0.61 17.44
CA TRP A 164 2.97 0.00 18.77
C TRP A 164 3.84 1.27 18.86
N GLU A 165 5.00 1.30 18.20
CA GLU A 165 5.80 2.53 18.12
C GLU A 165 5.09 3.60 17.30
N ALA A 166 4.42 3.24 16.20
CA ALA A 166 3.59 4.16 15.41
C ALA A 166 2.50 4.84 16.26
N LEU A 167 1.78 4.04 17.05
CA LEU A 167 0.74 4.54 17.96
C LEU A 167 1.30 5.49 19.03
N LYS A 168 2.51 5.24 19.55
CA LYS A 168 3.15 6.16 20.51
C LYS A 168 3.55 7.48 19.87
N VAL A 169 3.98 7.48 18.62
CA VAL A 169 4.28 8.72 17.89
C VAL A 169 2.99 9.51 17.68
N LEU A 170 1.92 8.84 17.25
CA LEU A 170 0.59 9.45 17.10
C LEU A 170 0.07 10.07 18.40
N ALA A 171 0.16 9.34 19.51
CA ALA A 171 -0.27 9.84 20.81
C ALA A 171 0.47 11.13 21.19
N ARG A 172 1.80 11.16 21.03
CA ARG A 172 2.62 12.35 21.31
C ARG A 172 2.23 13.56 20.45
N ARG A 173 2.05 13.37 19.14
CA ARG A 173 1.62 14.45 18.23
C ARG A 173 0.24 15.02 18.60
N SER A 174 -0.66 14.19 19.12
CA SER A 174 -1.99 14.64 19.56
C SER A 174 -1.94 15.52 20.80
N GLU A 175 -0.99 15.28 21.71
CA GLU A 175 -0.79 16.08 22.92
C GLU A 175 -0.19 17.45 22.59
N GLU A 176 0.69 17.53 21.59
CA GLU A 176 1.33 18.79 21.15
C GLU A 176 0.38 19.73 20.39
N SER A 177 -0.69 19.19 19.83
CA SER A 177 -1.68 19.95 19.04
C SER A 177 -2.79 20.59 19.89
N THR A 178 -2.78 20.37 21.22
CA THR A 178 -3.79 20.88 22.17
C THR A 178 -3.26 22.08 22.95
#